data_AF-A0A1D3DV06-F1
#
_entry.id   AF-A0A1D3DV06-F1
#
_cell.length_a   1.000
_cell.length_b   1.000
_cell.length_c   1.000
_cell.angle_alpha   90.00
_cell.angle_beta   90.00
_cell.angle_gamma   90.00
#
_symmetry.space_group_name_H-M   'P 1'
#
loop_
_entity.id
_entity.type
_entity.pdbx_description
1 polymer ?
#
loop_
_entity_poly.entity_id
_entity_poly.type
_entity_poly.pdbx_seq_one_letter_code
_entity_poly.pdbx_strand_id
1 'polypeptide(L)'
;MPRTTSRVPRTLLAATATAALALSTALTTATAPAVAAPAPVTAQAPETGTTAPAAEAGTTGATSGFWACSVPSGYTYTGSRSSYTCSGGASYQTTEFYVQPPADGLWACRTMPGYTHTAVMSSHTCSGGGSYTTSQFLLYKPVTGMWACSVPSGFTYTAAQQSHTCSGGASYTTTQFLLRAL
;
A
#
# COMPACT_ATOMS: atom_id res chain seq x y z
N MET A 1 27.82 9.41 -57.68
CA MET A 1 28.27 10.31 -56.60
C MET A 1 27.96 9.66 -55.26
N PRO A 2 28.89 9.68 -54.29
CA PRO A 2 29.10 8.56 -53.36
C PRO A 2 28.29 8.60 -52.06
N ARG A 3 28.00 7.39 -51.56
CA ARG A 3 27.43 7.05 -50.25
C ARG A 3 28.42 7.38 -49.12
N THR A 4 28.01 8.22 -48.16
CA THR A 4 28.79 8.46 -46.95
C THR A 4 28.41 7.45 -45.87
N THR A 5 29.26 6.44 -45.72
CA THR A 5 29.26 5.44 -44.64
C THR A 5 29.89 6.04 -43.39
N SER A 6 29.10 6.31 -42.34
CA SER A 6 29.64 6.66 -41.03
C SER A 6 30.01 5.38 -40.28
N ARG A 7 31.33 5.13 -40.18
CA ARG A 7 31.91 4.01 -39.43
C ARG A 7 31.95 4.35 -37.94
N VAL A 8 31.27 3.54 -37.15
CA VAL A 8 31.42 3.47 -35.69
C VAL A 8 32.82 2.94 -35.36
N PRO A 9 33.66 3.64 -34.57
CA PRO A 9 34.90 3.04 -34.08
C PRO A 9 34.59 2.08 -32.93
N ARG A 10 34.79 0.79 -33.21
CA ARG A 10 34.95 -0.29 -32.23
C ARG A 10 36.30 -0.09 -31.51
N THR A 11 36.28 0.51 -30.33
CA THR A 11 37.45 0.53 -29.44
C THR A 11 37.34 -0.63 -28.46
N LEU A 12 38.03 -1.73 -28.81
CA LEU A 12 38.45 -2.78 -27.89
C LEU A 12 39.49 -2.18 -26.93
N LEU A 13 39.22 -2.18 -25.63
CA LEU A 13 40.29 -2.22 -24.63
C LEU A 13 39.88 -3.14 -23.49
N ALA A 14 40.46 -4.34 -23.53
CA ALA A 14 40.62 -5.20 -22.38
C ALA A 14 41.63 -4.55 -21.42
N ALA A 15 41.29 -4.48 -20.13
CA ALA A 15 42.26 -4.22 -19.08
C ALA A 15 41.88 -5.06 -17.86
N THR A 16 42.60 -6.15 -17.71
CA THR A 16 42.78 -6.95 -16.50
C THR A 16 43.45 -6.09 -15.42
N ALA A 17 42.87 -6.03 -14.22
CA ALA A 17 43.62 -5.70 -13.01
C ALA A 17 42.94 -6.31 -11.78
N THR A 18 43.46 -7.48 -11.41
CA THR A 18 43.41 -8.07 -10.07
C THR A 18 43.91 -7.08 -9.01
N ALA A 19 43.15 -6.89 -7.94
CA ALA A 19 43.68 -6.48 -6.64
C ALA A 19 42.84 -7.09 -5.52
N ALA A 20 43.42 -8.09 -4.87
CA ALA A 20 42.94 -8.72 -3.66
C ALA A 20 43.39 -7.93 -2.42
N LEU A 21 42.49 -7.71 -1.47
CA LEU A 21 42.72 -7.48 -0.03
C LEU A 21 41.44 -8.00 0.65
N ALA A 22 41.40 -9.15 1.35
CA ALA A 22 42.00 -9.46 2.66
C ALA A 22 41.70 -8.32 3.66
N LEU A 23 41.12 -8.45 4.86
CA LEU A 23 40.86 -9.52 5.84
C LEU A 23 39.54 -9.11 6.56
N SER A 24 38.70 -9.96 7.14
CA SER A 24 38.97 -10.59 8.45
C SER A 24 37.82 -11.55 8.80
N THR A 25 38.15 -12.83 8.93
CA THR A 25 37.32 -13.87 9.53
C THR A 25 37.44 -13.80 11.06
N ALA A 26 36.33 -13.64 11.76
CA ALA A 26 36.23 -14.01 13.18
C ALA A 26 35.28 -15.21 13.30
N LEU A 27 35.87 -16.40 13.24
CA LEU A 27 35.25 -17.66 13.61
C LEU A 27 35.39 -17.80 15.13
N THR A 28 34.29 -17.68 15.86
CA THR A 28 34.26 -18.04 17.29
C THR A 28 33.52 -19.37 17.41
N THR A 29 34.27 -20.46 17.38
CA THR A 29 33.80 -21.79 17.77
C THR A 29 33.91 -21.92 19.28
N ALA A 30 32.78 -21.89 19.98
CA ALA A 30 32.70 -22.25 21.40
C ALA A 30 31.98 -23.60 21.53
N THR A 31 32.72 -24.55 22.09
CA THR A 31 32.42 -25.96 22.29
C THR A 31 31.31 -26.18 23.33
N ALA A 32 30.47 -27.18 23.08
CA ALA A 32 29.47 -27.70 24.01
C ALA A 32 30.09 -28.45 25.20
N PRO A 33 29.34 -28.59 26.30
CA PRO A 33 29.25 -29.90 26.95
C PRO A 33 27.79 -30.36 27.08
N ALA A 34 27.59 -31.64 26.77
CA ALA A 34 26.35 -32.39 26.98
C ALA A 34 26.33 -32.97 28.40
N VAL A 35 25.24 -32.78 29.17
CA VAL A 35 24.81 -33.77 30.16
C VAL A 35 23.30 -33.64 30.47
N ALA A 36 22.62 -34.79 30.51
CA ALA A 36 21.43 -35.18 31.28
C ALA A 36 20.03 -34.71 30.85
N ALA A 37 19.32 -35.63 30.18
CA ALA A 37 17.89 -35.88 30.39
C ALA A 37 17.67 -36.61 31.74
N PRO A 38 16.49 -36.46 32.38
CA PRO A 38 15.44 -37.45 32.17
C PRO A 38 14.01 -36.87 32.03
N ALA A 39 13.13 -37.67 31.42
CA ALA A 39 11.68 -37.46 31.22
C ALA A 39 10.86 -37.83 32.50
N PRO A 40 9.51 -37.97 32.53
CA PRO A 40 8.46 -37.66 31.53
C PRO A 40 7.14 -37.04 32.11
N VAL A 41 6.14 -36.86 31.22
CA VAL A 41 4.67 -36.79 31.39
C VAL A 41 4.03 -35.58 32.10
N THR A 42 3.25 -34.78 31.34
CA THR A 42 1.80 -34.65 31.62
C THR A 42 1.06 -34.37 30.30
N ALA A 43 0.09 -35.22 29.99
CA ALA A 43 -0.85 -35.05 28.88
C ALA A 43 -1.82 -33.90 29.19
N GLN A 44 -2.07 -33.03 28.22
CA GLN A 44 -3.23 -32.13 28.23
C GLN A 44 -4.17 -32.52 27.09
N ALA A 45 -5.41 -32.77 27.50
CA ALA A 45 -6.54 -33.24 26.70
C ALA A 45 -7.00 -32.18 25.67
N PRO A 46 -7.76 -32.59 24.63
CA PRO A 46 -8.39 -31.66 23.70
C PRO A 46 -9.61 -31.02 24.36
N GLU A 47 -9.53 -29.71 24.61
CA GLU A 47 -10.65 -28.92 25.12
C GLU A 47 -11.60 -28.64 23.95
N THR A 48 -12.64 -29.47 23.85
CA THR A 48 -13.84 -29.17 23.07
C THR A 48 -14.63 -28.10 23.82
N GLY A 49 -14.33 -26.84 23.51
CA GLY A 49 -15.03 -25.67 24.01
C GLY A 49 -15.65 -24.88 22.87
N THR A 50 -16.92 -25.16 22.56
CA THR A 50 -17.78 -24.26 21.79
C THR A 50 -17.90 -22.95 22.55
N THR A 51 -17.27 -21.89 22.04
CA THR A 51 -17.78 -20.53 22.19
C THR A 51 -17.36 -19.74 20.95
N ALA A 52 -18.35 -19.36 20.15
CA ALA A 52 -18.16 -18.42 19.06
C ALA A 52 -17.52 -17.13 19.59
N PRO A 53 -16.55 -16.51 18.91
CA PRO A 53 -16.28 -15.11 19.17
C PRO A 53 -17.52 -14.34 18.71
N ALA A 54 -18.33 -13.96 19.70
CA ALA A 54 -19.26 -12.86 19.56
C ALA A 54 -18.47 -11.69 18.97
N ALA A 55 -19.07 -11.02 17.99
CA ALA A 55 -18.56 -9.79 17.44
C ALA A 55 -18.37 -8.79 18.58
N GLU A 56 -17.14 -8.68 19.07
CA GLU A 56 -16.73 -7.51 19.84
C GLU A 56 -16.65 -6.36 18.84
N ALA A 57 -17.75 -5.60 18.79
CA ALA A 57 -17.70 -4.20 18.44
C ALA A 57 -16.79 -3.50 19.47
N GLY A 58 -15.48 -3.65 19.27
CA GLY A 58 -14.45 -3.02 20.06
C GLY A 58 -14.48 -1.52 19.82
N THR A 59 -15.24 -0.80 20.63
CA THR A 59 -15.04 0.62 20.89
C THR A 59 -13.77 0.80 21.71
N THR A 60 -12.61 0.58 21.10
CA THR A 60 -11.31 1.08 21.57
C THR A 60 -10.41 1.29 20.36
N GLY A 61 -10.16 2.56 19.99
CA GLY A 61 -9.08 2.89 19.05
C GLY A 61 -9.51 3.24 17.61
N ALA A 62 -10.41 4.21 17.41
CA ALA A 62 -10.54 4.89 16.12
C ALA A 62 -9.37 5.84 15.81
N THR A 63 -8.14 5.42 16.17
CA THR A 63 -6.87 5.95 15.65
C THR A 63 -6.14 4.92 14.78
N SER A 64 -6.62 3.67 14.76
CA SER A 64 -6.08 2.55 13.99
C SER A 64 -7.22 1.90 13.18
N GLY A 65 -6.97 1.57 11.92
CA GLY A 65 -7.98 0.99 11.03
C GLY A 65 -8.43 -0.41 11.46
N PHE A 66 -9.61 -0.82 11.01
CA PHE A 66 -10.16 -2.16 11.23
C PHE A 66 -10.67 -2.79 9.93
N TRP A 67 -10.72 -4.12 9.88
CA TRP A 67 -11.29 -4.84 8.74
C TRP A 67 -12.81 -4.96 8.89
N ALA A 68 -13.55 -4.67 7.82
CA ALA A 68 -15.00 -4.75 7.81
C ALA A 68 -15.52 -5.21 6.44
N CYS A 69 -16.68 -5.86 6.44
CA CYS A 69 -17.35 -6.33 5.23
C CYS A 69 -18.06 -5.22 4.44
N SER A 70 -18.19 -4.04 5.05
CA SER A 70 -18.81 -2.87 4.44
C SER A 70 -18.17 -1.62 5.02
N VAL A 71 -18.09 -0.56 4.20
CA VAL A 71 -17.51 0.72 4.60
C VAL A 71 -18.63 1.61 5.15
N PRO A 72 -18.62 1.96 6.45
CA PRO A 72 -19.61 2.87 7.03
C PRO A 72 -19.50 4.28 6.43
N SER A 73 -20.58 5.06 6.51
CA SER A 73 -20.54 6.48 6.15
C SER A 73 -19.56 7.25 7.05
N GLY A 74 -18.85 8.21 6.46
CA GLY A 74 -17.82 8.99 7.16
C GLY A 74 -16.46 8.29 7.29
N TYR A 75 -16.34 7.03 6.89
CA TYR A 75 -15.07 6.31 6.82
C TYR A 75 -14.62 6.12 5.38
N THR A 76 -13.31 5.97 5.20
CA THR A 76 -12.72 5.51 3.95
C THR A 76 -12.12 4.13 4.14
N TYR A 77 -11.67 3.53 3.06
CA TYR A 77 -10.88 2.31 3.11
C TYR A 77 -9.59 2.49 2.32
N THR A 78 -8.51 1.94 2.86
CA THR A 78 -7.15 2.05 2.29
C THR A 78 -6.65 0.72 1.75
N GLY A 79 -7.40 -0.35 2.00
CA GLY A 79 -7.13 -1.64 1.42
C GLY A 79 -8.37 -2.51 1.36
N SER A 80 -8.27 -3.55 0.57
CA SER A 80 -9.30 -4.56 0.38
C SER A 80 -8.64 -5.91 0.15
N ARG A 81 -9.23 -6.98 0.69
CA ARG A 81 -8.73 -8.34 0.54
C ARG A 81 -9.88 -9.31 0.35
N SER A 82 -9.60 -10.45 -0.25
CA SER A 82 -10.54 -11.57 -0.24
C SER A 82 -10.43 -12.32 1.08
N SER A 83 -11.56 -12.54 1.74
CA SER A 83 -11.64 -13.28 3.00
C SER A 83 -12.95 -14.06 3.09
N TYR A 84 -12.98 -15.14 3.88
CA TYR A 84 -14.21 -15.86 4.20
C TYR A 84 -14.98 -15.23 5.37
N THR A 85 -14.37 -14.28 6.11
CA THR A 85 -14.99 -13.61 7.27
C THR A 85 -16.32 -12.96 6.90
N CYS A 86 -16.39 -12.36 5.72
CA CYS A 86 -17.54 -11.61 5.23
C CYS A 86 -18.54 -12.45 4.44
N SER A 87 -18.29 -13.75 4.28
CA SER A 87 -19.11 -14.64 3.46
C SER A 87 -20.32 -15.21 4.18
N GLY A 88 -20.52 -14.88 5.47
CA GLY A 88 -21.69 -15.34 6.23
C GLY A 88 -21.80 -16.86 6.34
N GLY A 89 -20.67 -17.58 6.33
CA GLY A 89 -20.62 -19.04 6.33
C GLY A 89 -20.67 -19.70 4.95
N ALA A 90 -20.67 -18.93 3.86
CA ALA A 90 -20.59 -19.47 2.52
C ALA A 90 -19.16 -19.90 2.12
N SER A 91 -19.06 -20.85 1.19
CA SER A 91 -17.82 -21.46 0.70
C SER A 91 -17.05 -20.61 -0.31
N TYR A 92 -17.42 -19.34 -0.52
CA TYR A 92 -16.75 -18.42 -1.43
C TYR A 92 -16.10 -17.27 -0.65
N GLN A 93 -15.03 -16.69 -1.21
CA GLN A 93 -14.39 -15.53 -0.59
C GLN A 93 -15.18 -14.26 -0.95
N THR A 94 -15.35 -13.39 0.04
CA THR A 94 -15.98 -12.08 -0.10
C THR A 94 -14.93 -10.99 0.14
N THR A 95 -15.11 -9.83 -0.47
CA THR A 95 -14.20 -8.71 -0.24
C THR A 95 -14.41 -8.11 1.15
N GLU A 96 -13.33 -8.00 1.90
CA GLU A 96 -13.23 -7.31 3.17
C GLU A 96 -12.40 -6.03 2.96
N PHE A 97 -12.82 -4.94 3.59
CA PHE A 97 -12.22 -3.61 3.43
C PHE A 97 -11.53 -3.20 4.71
N TYR A 98 -10.33 -2.63 4.61
CA TYR A 98 -9.62 -2.04 5.73
C TYR A 98 -10.07 -0.59 5.89
N VAL A 99 -11.01 -0.40 6.82
CA VAL A 99 -11.73 0.84 7.06
C VAL A 99 -10.98 1.69 8.07
N GLN A 100 -10.79 2.96 7.75
CA GLN A 100 -10.06 3.92 8.58
C GLN A 100 -10.74 5.30 8.52
N PRO A 101 -10.64 6.11 9.59
CA PRO A 101 -11.04 7.50 9.51
C PRO A 101 -10.17 8.23 8.47
N PRO A 102 -10.75 9.12 7.65
CA PRO A 102 -10.01 9.87 6.65
C PRO A 102 -9.04 10.84 7.33
N ALA A 103 -7.77 10.80 6.91
CA ALA A 103 -6.72 11.66 7.44
C ALA A 103 -5.94 12.32 6.31
N ASP A 104 -5.28 13.42 6.63
CA ASP A 104 -4.36 14.11 5.73
C ASP A 104 -3.15 13.23 5.44
N GLY A 105 -2.82 13.06 4.16
CA GLY A 105 -1.72 12.18 3.72
C GLY A 105 -2.06 10.70 3.65
N LEU A 106 -3.34 10.33 3.77
CA LEU A 106 -3.80 8.95 3.67
C LEU A 106 -4.04 8.55 2.21
N TRP A 107 -3.44 7.43 1.77
CA TRP A 107 -3.81 6.80 0.51
C TRP A 107 -5.08 5.97 0.69
N ALA A 108 -6.16 6.38 0.03
CA ALA A 108 -7.43 5.67 0.06
C ALA A 108 -7.78 5.11 -1.31
N CYS A 109 -8.56 4.04 -1.30
CA CYS A 109 -9.09 3.42 -2.50
C CYS A 109 -10.28 4.17 -3.11
N ARG A 110 -10.83 5.14 -2.38
CA ARG A 110 -11.97 5.95 -2.81
C ARG A 110 -11.83 7.38 -2.29
N THR A 111 -12.35 8.33 -3.06
CA THR A 111 -12.50 9.72 -2.63
C THR A 111 -13.65 9.87 -1.63
N MET A 112 -13.56 10.87 -0.75
CA MET A 112 -14.59 11.16 0.25
C MET A 112 -15.05 12.62 0.15
N PRO A 113 -16.35 12.92 0.36
CA PRO A 113 -16.82 14.28 0.56
C PRO A 113 -16.03 15.02 1.64
N GLY A 114 -15.70 16.29 1.41
CA GLY A 114 -14.92 17.11 2.34
C GLY A 114 -13.40 16.93 2.25
N TYR A 115 -12.92 15.96 1.48
CA TYR A 115 -11.50 15.79 1.16
C TYR A 115 -11.26 15.99 -0.33
N THR A 116 -10.08 16.48 -0.67
CA THR A 116 -9.56 16.46 -2.03
C THR A 116 -8.45 15.42 -2.15
N HIS A 117 -7.99 15.17 -3.38
CA HIS A 117 -6.84 14.33 -3.63
C HIS A 117 -5.78 15.06 -4.44
N THR A 118 -4.52 14.86 -4.07
CA THR A 118 -3.36 15.56 -4.68
C THR A 118 -2.55 14.67 -5.61
N ALA A 119 -2.71 13.35 -5.45
CA ALA A 119 -2.07 12.36 -6.30
C ALA A 119 -2.99 11.16 -6.48
N VAL A 120 -2.80 10.48 -7.60
CA VAL A 120 -3.45 9.22 -7.94
C VAL A 120 -2.35 8.23 -8.29
N MET A 121 -2.44 7.00 -7.79
CA MET A 121 -1.54 5.92 -8.16
C MET A 121 -2.32 4.64 -8.43
N SER A 122 -1.80 3.79 -9.31
CA SER A 122 -2.33 2.44 -9.50
C SER A 122 -1.75 1.50 -8.45
N SER A 123 -2.61 0.77 -7.75
CA SER A 123 -2.21 -0.21 -6.74
C SER A 123 -3.10 -1.44 -6.72
N HIS A 124 -2.56 -2.58 -6.30
CA HIS A 124 -3.34 -3.79 -6.04
C HIS A 124 -4.01 -3.78 -4.66
N THR A 125 -3.66 -2.86 -3.76
CA THR A 125 -4.23 -2.81 -2.40
C THR A 125 -5.76 -2.65 -2.42
N CYS A 126 -6.29 -2.04 -3.47
CA CYS A 126 -7.71 -1.73 -3.64
C CYS A 126 -8.46 -2.69 -4.57
N SER A 127 -7.81 -3.76 -5.04
CA SER A 127 -8.38 -4.68 -6.04
C SER A 127 -9.20 -5.82 -5.42
N GLY A 128 -9.35 -5.86 -4.10
CA GLY A 128 -10.18 -6.84 -3.39
C GLY A 128 -9.76 -8.28 -3.67
N GLY A 129 -8.46 -8.55 -3.85
CA GLY A 129 -7.91 -9.87 -4.18
C GLY A 129 -7.91 -10.23 -5.66
N GLY A 130 -8.31 -9.31 -6.55
CA GLY A 130 -8.14 -9.47 -7.99
C GLY A 130 -6.72 -9.13 -8.49
N SER A 131 -6.33 -9.69 -9.63
CA SER A 131 -5.02 -9.45 -10.27
C SER A 131 -4.91 -8.10 -11.00
N TYR A 132 -5.96 -7.28 -10.98
CA TYR A 132 -5.98 -5.96 -11.61
C TYR A 132 -5.50 -4.88 -10.64
N THR A 133 -4.96 -3.78 -11.16
CA THR A 133 -4.68 -2.58 -10.37
C THR A 133 -5.93 -1.72 -10.28
N THR A 134 -6.09 -1.01 -9.18
CA THR A 134 -7.14 -0.03 -8.94
C THR A 134 -6.50 1.27 -8.48
N SER A 135 -7.14 2.40 -8.79
CA SER A 135 -6.66 3.71 -8.40
C SER A 135 -6.75 3.91 -6.89
N GLN A 136 -5.65 4.34 -6.31
CA GLN A 136 -5.59 4.96 -4.98
C GLN A 136 -5.46 6.47 -5.13
N PHE A 137 -6.03 7.18 -4.17
CA PHE A 137 -6.11 8.62 -4.11
C PHE A 137 -5.46 9.11 -2.81
N LEU A 138 -4.51 10.03 -2.90
CA LEU A 138 -3.87 10.61 -1.74
C LEU A 138 -4.75 11.74 -1.19
N LEU A 139 -5.41 11.48 -0.07
CA LEU A 139 -6.40 12.37 0.53
C LEU A 139 -5.76 13.48 1.36
N TYR A 140 -6.32 14.68 1.24
CA TYR A 140 -6.03 15.84 2.07
C TYR A 140 -7.27 16.68 2.26
N LYS A 141 -7.36 17.38 3.39
CA LYS A 141 -8.33 18.45 3.57
C LYS A 141 -7.98 19.59 2.62
N PRO A 142 -8.96 20.13 1.88
CA PRO A 142 -8.67 21.21 0.95
C PRO A 142 -8.29 22.49 1.68
N VAL A 143 -7.22 23.12 1.22
CA VAL A 143 -6.74 24.41 1.70
C VAL A 143 -6.45 25.33 0.51
N THR A 144 -6.59 26.63 0.70
CA THR A 144 -6.24 27.62 -0.32
C THR A 144 -4.74 27.55 -0.62
N GLY A 145 -4.38 27.54 -1.91
CA GLY A 145 -2.99 27.50 -2.37
C GLY A 145 -2.41 26.10 -2.58
N MET A 146 -3.18 25.03 -2.36
CA MET A 146 -2.74 23.67 -2.68
C MET A 146 -3.10 23.27 -4.11
N TRP A 147 -2.27 22.46 -4.74
CA TRP A 147 -2.61 21.78 -5.99
C TRP A 147 -3.36 20.49 -5.70
N ALA A 148 -4.49 20.29 -6.37
CA ALA A 148 -5.30 19.09 -6.26
C ALA A 148 -5.75 18.60 -7.64
N CYS A 149 -5.98 17.30 -7.75
CA CYS A 149 -6.51 16.65 -8.95
C CYS A 149 -8.01 16.91 -9.15
N SER A 150 -8.70 17.44 -8.15
CA SER A 150 -10.12 17.77 -8.20
C SER A 150 -10.45 18.95 -7.30
N VAL A 151 -11.46 19.71 -7.68
CA VAL A 151 -11.96 20.86 -6.92
C VAL A 151 -13.13 20.41 -6.04
N PRO A 152 -12.99 20.41 -4.71
CA PRO A 152 -14.09 20.04 -3.82
C PRO A 152 -15.13 21.17 -3.70
N SER A 153 -16.31 20.82 -3.19
CA SER A 153 -17.36 21.79 -2.86
C SER A 153 -16.86 22.87 -1.90
N GLY A 154 -17.22 24.13 -2.14
CA GLY A 154 -16.77 25.28 -1.32
C GLY A 154 -15.40 25.84 -1.73
N PHE A 155 -14.78 25.26 -2.74
CA PHE A 155 -13.55 25.76 -3.35
C PHE A 155 -13.79 26.07 -4.83
N THR A 156 -12.99 27.00 -5.33
CA THR A 156 -12.77 27.27 -6.74
C THR A 156 -11.29 27.06 -7.05
N TYR A 157 -10.86 27.34 -8.29
CA TYR A 157 -9.48 27.29 -8.70
C TYR A 157 -9.00 28.62 -9.27
N THR A 158 -7.73 28.95 -9.04
CA THR A 158 -7.08 30.15 -9.60
C THR A 158 -6.13 29.83 -10.75
N ALA A 159 -5.65 28.60 -10.83
CA ALA A 159 -4.78 28.13 -11.91
C ALA A 159 -5.05 26.64 -12.19
N ALA A 160 -4.73 26.21 -13.40
CA ALA A 160 -4.79 24.82 -13.83
C ALA A 160 -3.50 24.46 -14.57
N GLN A 161 -2.97 23.25 -14.35
CA GLN A 161 -1.77 22.78 -15.03
C GLN A 161 -1.88 21.29 -15.36
N GLN A 162 -1.15 20.82 -16.37
CA GLN A 162 -1.09 19.40 -16.68
C GLN A 162 -0.03 18.70 -15.85
N SER A 163 -0.36 17.53 -15.31
CA SER A 163 0.54 16.74 -14.45
C SER A 163 0.31 15.24 -14.59
N HIS A 164 1.36 14.47 -14.39
CA HIS A 164 1.28 13.01 -14.26
C HIS A 164 0.87 12.56 -12.85
N THR A 165 0.93 13.43 -11.84
CA THR A 165 0.57 13.06 -10.45
C THR A 165 -0.88 12.61 -10.32
N CYS A 166 -1.78 13.14 -11.16
CA CYS A 166 -3.20 12.82 -11.15
C CYS A 166 -3.58 11.74 -12.16
N SER A 167 -2.63 11.26 -12.98
CA SER A 167 -2.94 10.31 -14.05
C SER A 167 -2.95 8.85 -13.59
N GLY A 168 -2.66 8.58 -12.31
CA GLY A 168 -2.72 7.21 -11.78
C GLY A 168 -1.64 6.27 -12.33
N GLY A 169 -0.55 6.81 -12.88
CA GLY A 169 0.47 6.03 -13.57
C GLY A 169 0.17 5.79 -15.05
N ALA A 170 -0.85 6.44 -15.61
CA ALA A 170 -1.09 6.42 -17.04
C ALA A 170 -0.09 7.29 -17.80
N SER A 171 0.16 6.94 -19.07
CA SER A 171 1.09 7.63 -19.97
C SER A 171 0.66 9.04 -20.40
N TYR A 172 -0.54 9.47 -19.99
CA TYR A 172 -1.08 10.80 -20.26
C TYR A 172 -0.97 11.70 -19.03
N THR A 173 -1.10 13.00 -19.25
CA THR A 173 -1.23 13.98 -18.17
C THR A 173 -2.69 14.26 -17.86
N THR A 174 -2.96 14.58 -16.61
CA THR A 174 -4.26 15.00 -16.10
C THR A 174 -4.14 16.36 -15.46
N THR A 175 -5.21 17.14 -15.49
CA THR A 175 -5.20 18.51 -14.99
C THR A 175 -5.21 18.53 -13.47
N GLN A 176 -4.31 19.33 -12.90
CA GLN A 176 -4.33 19.77 -11.50
C GLN A 176 -4.85 21.19 -11.42
N PHE A 177 -5.50 21.50 -10.31
CA PHE A 177 -6.12 22.79 -10.02
C PHE A 177 -5.52 23.38 -8.74
N LEU A 178 -5.16 24.66 -8.78
CA LEU A 178 -4.71 25.41 -7.61
C LEU A 178 -5.94 25.90 -6.86
N LEU A 179 -6.20 25.32 -5.69
CA LEU A 179 -7.43 25.56 -4.94
C LEU A 179 -7.47 26.95 -4.30
N ARG A 180 -8.66 27.52 -4.23
CA ARG A 180 -8.98 28.75 -3.51
C ARG A 180 -10.35 28.62 -2.87
N ALA A 181 -10.45 28.86 -1.56
CA ALA A 181 -11.74 28.89 -0.89
C ALA A 181 -12.64 30.00 -1.48
N LEU A 182 -13.94 29.69 -1.61
CA LEU A 182 -14.98 30.63 -2.03
C LEU A 182 -15.37 31.60 -0.92
#